data_AF-A0A7S0G612-F1
#
_entry.id   AF-A0A7S0G612-F1
#
_cell.length_a   1.000
_cell.length_b   1.000
_cell.length_c   1.000
_cell.angle_alpha   90.00
_cell.angle_beta   90.00
_cell.angle_gamma   90.00
#
_symmetry.space_group_name_H-M   'P 1'
#
loop_
_entity.id
_entity.type
_entity.pdbx_description
1 polymer ?
#
loop_
_entity_poly.entity_id
_entity_poly.type
_entity_poly.pdbx_seq_one_letter_code
_entity_poly.pdbx_strand_id
1 'polypeptide(L)'
;GKAKVILAFTLGVLTILCIAIPLFLIGGDKFERPLYIVELEDVEVANLLAKESGKNVVFNPETAQYKAMLWVIYSDPMKLKVDSENLLQRYGLATMYYATRGEDWDQSENWLNGVNECYWYGVKCFGHDQLATNYFYGDSFLDPVTEINLESNNLVS
;
A
#
# COMPACT_ATOMS: atom_id res chain seq x y z
N GLY A 1 -15.70 -57.32 -0.29
CA GLY A 1 -15.18 -56.47 0.81
C GLY A 1 -14.32 -55.33 0.31
N LYS A 2 -13.14 -55.61 -0.27
CA LYS A 2 -12.11 -54.57 -0.52
C LYS A 2 -12.20 -53.86 -1.90
N ALA A 3 -12.70 -54.53 -2.94
CA ALA A 3 -12.80 -53.94 -4.29
C ALA A 3 -13.88 -52.84 -4.44
N LYS A 4 -15.00 -52.94 -3.69
CA LYS A 4 -16.07 -51.93 -3.72
C LYS A 4 -15.69 -50.62 -3.02
N VAL A 5 -14.76 -50.67 -2.07
CA VAL A 5 -14.27 -49.49 -1.33
C VAL A 5 -13.29 -48.69 -2.20
N ILE A 6 -12.39 -49.35 -2.93
CA ILE A 6 -11.42 -48.68 -3.82
C ILE A 6 -12.13 -47.94 -4.96
N LEU A 7 -13.17 -48.53 -5.54
CA LEU A 7 -13.93 -47.91 -6.63
C LEU A 7 -14.72 -46.66 -6.18
N ALA A 8 -15.20 -46.64 -4.93
CA ALA A 8 -15.88 -45.47 -4.35
C ALA A 8 -14.90 -44.32 -4.05
N PHE A 9 -13.68 -44.64 -3.64
CA PHE A 9 -12.62 -43.63 -3.42
C PHE A 9 -12.10 -43.03 -4.73
N THR A 10 -11.95 -43.81 -5.80
CA THR A 10 -11.48 -43.29 -7.09
C THR A 10 -12.55 -42.45 -7.80
N LEU A 11 -13.83 -42.81 -7.72
CA LEU A 11 -14.92 -41.96 -8.23
C LEU A 11 -15.05 -40.64 -7.46
N GLY A 12 -14.91 -40.66 -6.13
CA GLY A 12 -14.98 -39.44 -5.31
C GLY A 12 -13.88 -38.43 -5.65
N VAL A 13 -12.65 -38.89 -5.85
CA VAL A 13 -11.51 -38.01 -6.21
C VAL A 13 -11.66 -37.43 -7.62
N LEU A 14 -12.16 -38.21 -8.59
CA LEU A 14 -12.43 -37.70 -9.94
C LEU A 14 -13.56 -36.66 -9.96
N THR A 15 -14.62 -36.85 -9.16
CA THR A 15 -15.71 -35.86 -9.08
C THR A 15 -15.28 -34.54 -8.45
N ILE A 16 -14.38 -34.56 -7.46
CA ILE A 16 -13.84 -33.34 -6.83
C ILE A 16 -12.96 -32.57 -7.82
N LEU A 17 -12.12 -33.26 -8.60
CA LEU A 17 -11.29 -32.63 -9.63
C LEU A 17 -12.13 -32.03 -10.78
N CYS A 18 -13.22 -32.68 -11.18
CA CYS A 18 -14.10 -32.17 -12.24
C CYS A 18 -14.97 -30.97 -11.83
N ILE A 19 -15.17 -30.70 -10.54
CA ILE A 19 -15.96 -29.53 -10.06
C ILE A 19 -15.04 -28.37 -9.67
N ALA A 20 -13.84 -28.65 -9.13
CA ALA A 20 -12.89 -27.61 -8.73
C ALA A 20 -12.17 -26.95 -9.93
N ILE A 21 -11.84 -27.71 -10.98
CA ILE A 21 -11.12 -27.18 -12.14
C ILE A 21 -11.97 -26.17 -12.94
N PRO A 22 -13.28 -26.38 -13.19
CA PRO A 22 -14.10 -25.38 -13.87
C PRO A 22 -14.41 -24.15 -13.02
N LEU A 23 -14.47 -24.25 -11.69
CA LEU A 23 -14.67 -23.10 -10.81
C LEU A 23 -13.47 -22.14 -10.81
N PHE A 24 -12.28 -22.65 -11.11
CA PHE A 24 -11.05 -21.86 -11.24
C PHE A 24 -10.95 -21.09 -12.59
N LEU A 25 -11.79 -21.40 -13.57
CA LEU A 25 -11.70 -20.85 -14.93
C LEU A 25 -12.85 -19.89 -15.30
N ILE A 26 -13.82 -19.66 -14.42
CA ILE A 26 -15.02 -18.84 -14.73
C ILE A 26 -15.27 -17.73 -13.69
N GLY A 27 -14.28 -17.39 -12.86
CA GLY A 27 -14.40 -16.28 -11.91
C GLY A 27 -13.07 -15.61 -11.70
N GLY A 28 -12.84 -14.49 -12.40
CA GLY A 28 -11.71 -13.61 -12.13
C GLY A 28 -11.67 -13.21 -10.65
N ASP A 29 -10.47 -13.22 -10.08
CA ASP A 29 -10.07 -12.64 -8.79
C ASP A 29 -11.16 -12.60 -7.72
N LYS A 30 -11.60 -13.77 -7.27
CA LYS A 30 -12.01 -13.87 -5.87
C LYS A 30 -10.74 -14.04 -5.05
N PHE A 31 -10.30 -12.91 -4.51
CA PHE A 31 -9.27 -12.75 -3.50
C PHE A 31 -9.62 -13.52 -2.21
N GLU A 32 -9.67 -14.83 -2.31
CA GLU A 32 -9.45 -15.70 -1.16
C GLU A 32 -7.94 -15.67 -0.92
N ARG A 33 -7.46 -14.60 -0.27
CA ARG A 33 -6.09 -14.59 0.24
C ARG A 33 -5.95 -15.83 1.12
N PRO A 34 -4.98 -16.72 0.84
CA PRO A 34 -4.55 -17.69 1.84
C PRO A 34 -4.23 -16.92 3.11
N LEU A 35 -4.38 -17.57 4.27
CA LEU A 35 -3.93 -17.07 5.57
C LEU A 35 -2.41 -16.88 5.52
N TYR A 36 -1.98 -15.84 4.82
CA TYR A 36 -0.61 -15.37 4.74
C TYR A 36 -0.27 -14.92 6.15
N ILE A 37 0.89 -15.34 6.64
CA ILE A 37 1.37 -14.95 7.95
C ILE A 37 1.45 -13.43 7.90
N VAL A 38 0.50 -12.73 8.52
CA VAL A 38 0.56 -11.27 8.62
C VAL A 38 1.84 -11.01 9.40
N GLU A 39 2.80 -10.34 8.77
CA GLU A 39 4.08 -10.07 9.42
C GLU A 39 3.83 -9.18 10.64
N LEU A 40 4.53 -9.42 11.74
CA LEU A 40 4.33 -8.63 12.96
C LEU A 40 4.55 -7.13 12.69
N GLU A 41 5.49 -6.81 11.81
CA GLU A 41 5.79 -5.45 11.36
C GLU A 41 4.57 -4.81 10.64
N ASP A 42 3.88 -5.55 9.75
CA ASP A 42 2.65 -5.07 9.09
C ASP A 42 1.56 -4.72 10.11
N VAL A 43 1.40 -5.54 11.16
CA VAL A 43 0.41 -5.31 12.22
C VAL A 43 0.73 -4.06 13.03
N GLU A 44 2.01 -3.84 13.34
CA GLU A 44 2.48 -2.65 14.06
C GLU A 44 2.23 -1.38 13.26
N VAL A 45 2.57 -1.38 11.96
CA VAL A 45 2.27 -0.27 11.04
C VAL A 45 0.76 -0.03 10.96
N ALA A 46 -0.06 -1.05 10.71
CA ALA A 46 -1.51 -0.88 10.62
C ALA A 46 -2.13 -0.33 11.92
N ASN A 47 -1.64 -0.76 13.09
CA ASN A 47 -2.10 -0.25 14.38
C ASN A 47 -1.71 1.21 14.61
N LEU A 48 -0.49 1.61 14.24
CA LEU A 48 -0.07 3.01 14.26
C LEU A 48 -0.97 3.85 13.36
N LEU A 49 -1.17 3.45 12.10
CA LEU A 49 -2.01 4.20 11.16
C LEU A 49 -3.47 4.30 11.65
N ALA A 50 -4.01 3.22 12.22
CA ALA A 50 -5.35 3.21 12.79
C ALA A 50 -5.49 4.08 14.06
N LYS A 51 -4.41 4.27 14.82
CA LYS A 51 -4.35 5.22 15.94
C LYS A 51 -4.39 6.66 15.43
N GLU A 52 -3.66 6.97 14.36
CA GLU A 52 -3.56 8.34 13.83
C GLU A 52 -4.81 8.76 13.01
N SER A 53 -5.41 7.84 12.25
CA SER A 53 -6.54 8.14 11.34
C SER A 53 -7.90 7.56 11.79
N GLY A 54 -7.92 6.73 12.82
CA GLY A 54 -9.11 6.03 13.30
C GLY A 54 -9.35 4.68 12.62
N LYS A 55 -9.58 3.64 13.44
CA LYS A 55 -9.78 2.24 12.99
C LYS A 55 -10.86 2.08 11.91
N ASN A 56 -12.01 2.74 12.08
CA ASN A 56 -13.12 2.61 11.14
C ASN A 56 -12.83 3.23 9.77
N VAL A 57 -11.85 4.12 9.67
CA VAL A 57 -11.43 4.74 8.42
C VAL A 57 -10.35 3.86 7.79
N VAL A 58 -9.30 3.56 8.54
CA VAL A 58 -8.14 2.79 8.05
C VAL A 58 -8.49 1.38 7.58
N PHE A 59 -9.51 0.73 8.16
CA PHE A 59 -9.97 -0.60 7.74
C PHE A 59 -11.24 -0.59 6.87
N ASN A 60 -11.61 0.56 6.30
CA ASN A 60 -12.74 0.67 5.37
C ASN A 60 -12.25 0.83 3.91
N PRO A 61 -12.52 -0.15 3.02
CA PRO A 61 -12.01 -0.18 1.65
C PRO A 61 -12.42 1.02 0.77
N GLU A 62 -13.48 1.73 1.15
CA GLU A 62 -13.97 2.90 0.42
C GLU A 62 -13.17 4.19 0.73
N THR A 63 -12.23 4.14 1.67
CA THR A 63 -11.49 5.32 2.13
C THR A 63 -10.12 5.45 1.47
N ALA A 64 -9.63 6.68 1.35
CA ALA A 64 -8.27 6.95 0.90
C ALA A 64 -7.22 6.43 1.89
N GLN A 65 -7.51 6.49 3.18
CA GLN A 65 -6.66 5.99 4.26
C GLN A 65 -6.42 4.48 4.14
N TYR A 66 -7.47 3.70 3.82
CA TYR A 66 -7.31 2.27 3.58
C TYR A 66 -6.39 2.00 2.38
N LYS A 67 -6.59 2.71 1.26
CA LYS A 67 -5.73 2.58 0.08
C LYS A 67 -4.28 2.97 0.38
N ALA A 68 -4.07 4.05 1.13
CA ALA A 68 -2.76 4.50 1.57
C ALA A 68 -2.08 3.50 2.51
N MET A 69 -2.82 2.94 3.48
CA MET A 69 -2.32 1.88 4.36
C MET A 69 -1.88 0.67 3.55
N LEU A 70 -2.69 0.20 2.59
CA LEU A 70 -2.31 -0.94 1.74
C LEU A 70 -1.06 -0.63 0.92
N TRP A 71 -0.94 0.59 0.39
CA TRP A 71 0.24 0.98 -0.35
C TRP A 71 1.48 0.99 0.54
N VAL A 72 1.44 1.64 1.71
CA VAL A 72 2.58 1.71 2.64
C VAL A 72 3.04 0.31 3.07
N ILE A 73 2.10 -0.58 3.42
CA ILE A 73 2.43 -1.91 3.94
C ILE A 73 2.93 -2.84 2.81
N TYR A 74 2.27 -2.84 1.65
CA TYR A 74 2.48 -3.89 0.65
C TYR A 74 3.16 -3.44 -0.64
N SER A 75 3.11 -2.15 -0.97
CA SER A 75 3.53 -1.63 -2.28
C SER A 75 4.70 -0.65 -2.22
N ASP A 76 4.90 0.04 -1.10
CA ASP A 76 5.98 1.00 -0.92
C ASP A 76 7.34 0.28 -0.99
N PRO A 77 8.18 0.55 -2.01
CA PRO A 77 9.47 -0.12 -2.15
C PRO A 77 10.44 0.18 -1.02
N MET A 78 10.23 1.27 -0.25
CA MET A 78 11.06 1.60 0.91
C MET A 78 10.86 0.62 2.08
N LYS A 79 9.73 -0.10 2.13
CA LYS A 79 9.39 -1.08 3.18
C LYS A 79 9.63 -0.53 4.58
N LEU A 80 9.04 0.63 4.85
CA LEU A 80 9.24 1.36 6.09
C LEU A 80 8.67 0.59 7.29
N LYS A 81 9.39 0.71 8.40
CA LYS A 81 9.02 0.12 9.69
C LYS A 81 8.22 1.11 10.53
N VAL A 82 7.59 0.62 11.60
CA VAL A 82 6.76 1.43 12.51
C VAL A 82 7.49 2.63 13.12
N ASP A 83 8.82 2.55 13.27
CA ASP A 83 9.70 3.58 13.80
C ASP A 83 10.40 4.41 12.72
N SER A 84 10.14 4.14 11.43
CA SER A 84 10.71 4.92 10.33
C SER A 84 10.14 6.34 10.33
N GLU A 85 11.05 7.31 10.35
CA GLU A 85 10.73 8.72 10.53
C GLU A 85 9.76 9.27 9.45
N ASN A 86 9.87 8.76 8.22
CA ASN A 86 9.03 9.17 7.11
C ASN A 86 7.76 8.32 6.89
N LEU A 87 7.49 7.32 7.74
CA LEU A 87 6.32 6.43 7.58
C LEU A 87 5.01 7.23 7.56
N LEU A 88 4.77 8.06 8.57
CA LEU A 88 3.54 8.84 8.68
C LEU A 88 3.44 9.92 7.60
N GLN A 89 4.58 10.47 7.18
CA GLN A 89 4.67 11.46 6.12
C GLN A 89 4.24 10.87 4.78
N ARG A 90 4.81 9.73 4.39
CA ARG A 90 4.44 9.02 3.17
C ARG A 90 3.01 8.51 3.22
N TYR A 91 2.54 8.01 4.37
CA TYR A 91 1.14 7.65 4.57
C TYR A 91 0.21 8.85 4.35
N GLY A 92 0.54 10.02 4.89
CA GLY A 92 -0.23 11.25 4.72
C GLY A 92 -0.29 11.69 3.26
N LEU A 93 0.85 11.69 2.56
CA LEU A 93 0.92 12.00 1.13
C LEU A 93 0.15 10.99 0.28
N ALA A 94 0.31 9.68 0.52
CA ALA A 94 -0.45 8.65 -0.18
C ALA A 94 -1.96 8.77 0.07
N THR A 95 -2.37 9.13 1.29
CA THR A 95 -3.78 9.41 1.61
C THR A 95 -4.29 10.58 0.78
N MET A 96 -3.52 11.67 0.70
CA MET A 96 -3.87 12.82 -0.14
C MET A 96 -4.02 12.41 -1.61
N TYR A 97 -3.04 11.68 -2.14
CA TYR A 97 -3.03 11.18 -3.51
C TYR A 97 -4.31 10.39 -3.82
N TYR A 98 -4.65 9.38 -3.00
CA TYR A 98 -5.86 8.59 -3.23
C TYR A 98 -7.16 9.36 -2.99
N ALA A 99 -7.17 10.34 -2.08
CA ALA A 99 -8.36 11.16 -1.80
C ALA A 99 -8.71 12.13 -2.95
N THR A 100 -7.73 12.46 -3.77
CA THR A 100 -7.83 13.48 -4.83
C THR A 100 -7.62 12.91 -6.23
N ARG A 101 -7.73 11.57 -6.36
CA ARG A 101 -7.60 10.83 -7.63
C ARG A 101 -6.26 11.11 -8.30
N GLY A 102 -5.17 10.90 -7.55
CA GLY A 102 -3.80 11.14 -8.00
C GLY A 102 -3.40 10.42 -9.28
N GLU A 103 -4.09 9.34 -9.64
CA GLU A 103 -3.95 8.65 -10.91
C GLU A 103 -4.36 9.50 -12.13
N ASP A 104 -5.21 10.51 -11.91
CA ASP A 104 -5.73 11.43 -12.91
C ASP A 104 -4.97 12.78 -12.90
N TRP A 105 -3.93 12.94 -12.07
CA TRP A 105 -3.14 14.17 -12.00
C TRP A 105 -2.26 14.37 -13.23
N ASP A 106 -2.16 15.61 -13.70
CA ASP A 106 -1.26 15.97 -14.81
C ASP A 106 0.23 15.82 -14.43
N GLN A 107 0.59 16.03 -13.16
CA GLN A 107 1.96 15.95 -12.66
C GLN A 107 2.05 15.05 -11.40
N SER A 108 2.15 13.74 -11.63
CA SER A 108 2.32 12.74 -10.58
C SER A 108 3.73 12.12 -10.55
N GLU A 109 4.75 12.85 -11.01
CA GLU A 109 6.12 12.30 -11.08
C GLU A 109 6.61 11.90 -9.68
N ASN A 110 7.16 10.69 -9.61
CA ASN A 110 7.65 10.01 -8.40
C ASN A 110 6.61 9.66 -7.32
N TRP A 111 5.35 10.09 -7.44
CA TRP A 111 4.33 9.72 -6.46
C TRP A 111 4.17 8.19 -6.37
N LEU A 112 4.03 7.70 -5.13
CA LEU A 112 3.84 6.29 -4.81
C LEU A 112 4.97 5.35 -5.27
N ASN A 113 6.20 5.87 -5.45
CA ASN A 113 7.38 5.06 -5.78
C ASN A 113 8.37 4.97 -4.60
N GLY A 114 9.50 4.29 -4.79
CA GLY A 114 10.51 4.06 -3.76
C GLY A 114 11.50 5.21 -3.50
N VAL A 115 11.43 6.33 -4.23
CA VAL A 115 12.30 7.47 -3.92
C VAL A 115 11.78 8.19 -2.67
N ASN A 116 12.70 8.85 -1.94
CA ASN A 116 12.32 9.70 -0.82
C ASN A 116 11.29 10.75 -1.30
N GLU A 117 10.24 10.93 -0.52
CA GLU A 117 9.07 11.74 -0.87
C GLU A 117 9.38 13.22 -1.10
N CYS A 118 10.52 13.72 -0.61
CA CYS A 118 11.02 15.06 -0.93
C CYS A 118 11.41 15.21 -2.42
N TYR A 119 11.52 14.11 -3.15
CA TYR A 119 11.70 14.10 -4.61
C TYR A 119 10.38 13.86 -5.37
N TRP A 120 9.24 13.80 -4.69
CA TRP A 120 7.93 13.72 -5.34
C TRP A 120 7.56 15.09 -5.90
N TYR A 121 6.97 15.10 -7.10
CA TYR A 121 6.61 16.36 -7.73
C TYR A 121 5.70 17.20 -6.83
N GLY A 122 6.08 18.45 -6.62
CA GLY A 122 5.33 19.40 -5.79
C GLY A 122 5.53 19.24 -4.29
N VAL A 123 6.32 18.27 -3.81
CA VAL A 123 6.62 18.11 -2.38
C VAL A 123 7.92 18.83 -2.05
N LYS A 124 7.91 19.67 -1.02
CA LYS A 124 9.13 20.28 -0.46
C LYS A 124 9.34 19.84 0.97
N CYS A 125 10.60 19.58 1.30
CA CYS A 125 11.01 19.24 2.65
C CYS A 125 11.93 20.30 3.24
N PHE A 126 11.87 20.47 4.57
CA PHE A 126 12.83 21.30 5.28
C PHE A 126 14.26 20.75 5.07
N GLY A 127 15.23 21.62 4.80
CA GLY A 127 16.63 21.22 4.59
C GLY A 127 16.96 20.65 3.21
N HIS A 128 15.98 20.10 2.48
CA HIS A 128 16.18 19.51 1.16
C HIS A 128 16.40 20.55 0.05
N ASP A 129 15.63 21.64 0.05
CA ASP A 129 15.77 22.74 -0.94
C ASP A 129 16.78 23.83 -0.53
N GLN A 130 17.21 23.85 0.74
CA GLN A 130 17.92 25.01 1.29
C GLN A 130 19.43 25.04 1.05
N LEU A 131 20.06 24.02 0.47
CA LEU A 131 21.51 24.01 0.29
C LEU A 131 21.97 23.35 -1.01
N ALA A 132 21.83 24.06 -2.13
CA ALA A 132 22.76 23.93 -3.27
C ALA A 132 24.19 24.46 -2.94
N THR A 133 24.49 24.70 -1.66
CA THR A 133 25.79 25.19 -1.18
C THR A 133 26.24 24.37 0.04
N ASN A 134 27.08 23.37 -0.22
CA ASN A 134 28.07 22.82 0.70
C ASN A 134 27.64 22.60 2.18
N TYR A 135 26.65 21.74 2.42
CA TYR A 135 26.70 20.92 3.62
C TYR A 135 26.05 19.57 3.36
N PHE A 136 26.90 18.55 3.22
CA PHE A 136 26.51 17.14 3.28
C PHE A 136 26.10 16.87 4.74
N TYR A 137 24.86 17.20 5.10
CA TYR A 137 24.25 16.60 6.28
C TYR A 137 23.98 15.15 5.89
N GLY A 138 24.91 14.27 6.26
CA GLY A 138 24.66 12.84 6.22
C GLY A 138 23.41 12.55 7.05
N ASP A 139 22.39 12.02 6.39
CA ASP A 139 21.60 10.86 6.83
C ASP A 139 20.95 10.92 8.23
N SER A 140 20.78 12.08 8.89
CA SER A 140 20.27 12.09 10.27
C SER A 140 19.51 13.34 10.73
N PHE A 141 18.92 14.13 9.83
CA PHE A 141 17.93 15.11 10.27
C PHE A 141 16.69 14.93 9.41
N LEU A 142 15.59 14.61 10.09
CA LEU A 142 14.23 14.59 9.55
C LEU A 142 14.14 15.60 8.40
N ASP A 143 13.80 15.12 7.20
CA ASP A 143 13.40 15.97 6.08
C ASP A 143 11.85 16.07 6.12
N PRO A 144 11.25 16.79 7.10
CA PRO A 144 9.81 16.87 7.18
C PRO A 144 9.30 17.65 5.97
N VAL A 145 8.22 17.16 5.39
CA VAL A 145 7.48 17.87 4.36
C VAL A 145 6.95 19.16 4.97
N THR A 146 7.32 20.27 4.34
CA THR A 146 6.94 21.63 4.75
C THR A 146 5.92 22.24 3.80
N GLU A 147 5.89 21.79 2.54
CA GLU A 147 5.01 22.31 1.51
C GLU A 147 4.57 21.18 0.57
N ILE A 148 3.32 21.27 0.12
CA ILE A 148 2.78 20.45 -0.97
C ILE A 148 2.12 21.41 -1.96
N ASN A 149 2.64 21.46 -3.19
CA ASN A 149 2.10 22.24 -4.30
C ASN A 149 1.43 21.31 -5.30
N LEU A 150 0.11 21.47 -5.46
CA LEU A 150 -0.72 20.70 -6.38
C LEU A 150 -1.38 21.59 -7.46
N GLU A 151 -0.91 22.83 -7.64
CA GLU A 151 -1.52 23.80 -8.58
C GLU A 151 -1.52 23.28 -10.03
N SER A 152 -0.51 22.48 -10.39
CA SER A 152 -0.37 21.88 -11.72
C SER A 152 -1.06 20.51 -11.86
N ASN A 153 -1.93 20.10 -10.92
CA ASN A 153 -2.55 18.76 -10.90
C ASN A 153 -4.04 18.74 -11.25
N ASN A 154 -4.54 19.77 -11.91
CA ASN A 154 -5.92 19.82 -12.43
C ASN A 154 -6.99 19.51 -11.36
N LEU A 155 -6.73 19.90 -10.10
CA LEU A 155 -7.59 19.58 -8.95
C LEU A 155 -8.86 20.43 -8.87
N VAL A 156 -8.98 21.45 -9.71
CA VAL A 156 -10.16 22.31 -9.80
C VAL A 156 -10.47 22.46 -11.29
N SER A 157 -11.50 21.75 -11.76
CA SER A 157 -12.11 21.92 -13.07
C SER A 157 -13.06 23.11 -13.09
#